data_AF-A0A5N9FYF1-F1
#
_entry.id   AF-A0A5N9FYF1-F1
#
_cell.length_a   1.000
_cell.length_b   1.000
_cell.length_c   1.000
_cell.angle_alpha   90.00
_cell.angle_beta   90.00
_cell.angle_gamma   90.00
#
_symmetry.space_group_name_H-M   'P 1'
#
loop_
_entity.id
_entity.type
_entity.pdbx_description
1 polymer ?
#
loop_
_entity_poly.entity_id
_entity_poly.type
_entity_poly.pdbx_seq_one_letter_code
_entity_poly.pdbx_strand_id
1 'polypeptide(L)' 'MEGTDKVKLLGAWGYKTSHRLFGIVESNTYEAVAEHFEYHLGLGRVEVLPVMDMVQRRKDLGSGI' A
#
# COMPACT_ATOMS: atom_id res chain seq x y z
N MET A 1 7.22 -1.71 -10.00
CA MET A 1 5.95 -1.13 -9.52
C MET A 1 6.17 0.36 -9.46
N GLU A 2 5.35 1.11 -10.18
CA GLU A 2 5.38 2.57 -10.22
C GLU A 2 4.00 3.09 -9.83
N GLY A 3 3.90 4.32 -9.33
CA GLY A 3 2.61 4.93 -9.00
C GLY A 3 1.79 5.30 -10.25
N THR A 4 0.51 5.55 -10.05
CA THR A 4 -0.42 6.09 -11.07
C THR A 4 -1.03 7.41 -10.59
N ASP A 5 -1.92 7.99 -11.40
CA ASP A 5 -2.75 9.13 -11.03
C ASP A 5 -3.66 8.86 -9.82
N LYS A 6 -4.15 7.62 -9.68
CA LYS A 6 -5.04 7.21 -8.58
C LYS A 6 -4.31 6.58 -7.38
N VAL A 7 -3.12 6.02 -7.59
CA VAL A 7 -2.36 5.29 -6.56
C VAL A 7 -0.96 5.85 -6.43
N LYS A 8 -0.67 6.45 -5.28
CA LYS A 8 0.65 6.99 -4.97
C LYS A 8 1.50 5.92 -4.30
N LEU A 9 2.66 5.64 -4.88
CA LEU A 9 3.65 4.74 -4.27
C LEU A 9 4.50 5.51 -3.26
N LEU A 10 4.48 5.09 -1.99
CA LEU A 10 5.35 5.66 -0.95
C LEU A 10 6.71 4.99 -0.87
N GLY A 11 6.76 3.71 -1.22
CA GLY A 11 7.99 2.93 -1.24
C GLY A 11 7.74 1.52 -1.73
N ALA A 12 8.76 0.93 -2.34
CA ALA A 12 8.75 -0.45 -2.81
C ALA A 12 10.11 -1.11 -2.52
N TRP A 13 10.06 -2.34 -2.02
CA TRP A 13 11.23 -3.12 -1.66
C TRP A 13 11.10 -4.54 -2.20
N GLY A 14 12.20 -5.07 -2.74
CA GLY A 14 12.28 -6.46 -3.19
C GLY A 14 13.03 -7.33 -2.18
N TYR A 15 12.39 -8.41 -1.74
CA TYR A 15 13.05 -9.48 -0.98
C TYR A 15 13.41 -10.63 -1.91
N LYS A 16 14.63 -10.55 -2.49
CA LYS A 16 15.11 -11.44 -3.55
C LYS A 16 15.07 -12.92 -3.15
N THR A 17 15.42 -13.25 -1.91
CA THR A 17 15.50 -14.63 -1.43
C THR A 17 14.16 -15.37 -1.49
N SER A 18 13.03 -14.67 -1.34
CA SER A 18 11.70 -15.27 -1.44
C SER A 18 10.97 -14.87 -2.72
N HIS A 19 11.61 -14.15 -3.65
CA HIS A 19 10.94 -13.57 -4.82
C HIS A 19 9.68 -12.77 -4.45
N ARG A 20 9.75 -11.99 -3.36
CA ARG A 20 8.62 -11.19 -2.87
C ARG A 20 8.87 -9.70 -3.06
N LEU A 21 7.80 -8.97 -3.36
CA LEU A 21 7.77 -7.52 -3.41
C LEU A 21 6.90 -7.02 -2.26
N PHE A 22 7.39 -6.00 -1.57
CA PHE A 22 6.65 -5.26 -0.55
C PHE A 22 6.50 -3.82 -1.03
N GLY A 23 5.33 -3.23 -0.82
CA GLY A 23 5.08 -1.85 -1.18
C GLY A 23 4.10 -1.21 -0.22
N ILE A 24 4.26 0.10 -0.03
CA ILE A 24 3.27 0.93 0.66
C ILE A 24 2.69 1.88 -0.37
N VAL A 25 1.37 1.88 -0.48
CA VAL A 25 0.62 2.75 -1.40
C VAL A 25 -0.41 3.58 -0.65
N GLU A 26 -0.63 4.80 -1.13
CA GLU A 26 -1.73 5.67 -0.73
C GLU A 26 -2.74 5.76 -1.87
N SER A 27 -4.01 5.65 -1.55
CA SER A 27 -5.13 5.83 -2.48
C SER A 27 -6.36 6.32 -1.70
N ASN A 28 -7.25 7.01 -2.39
CA ASN A 28 -8.53 7.45 -1.81
C ASN A 28 -9.59 6.34 -1.78
N THR A 29 -9.42 5.29 -2.59
CA THR A 29 -10.38 4.18 -2.71
C THR A 29 -9.67 2.83 -2.79
N TYR A 30 -10.33 1.78 -2.29
CA TYR A 30 -9.80 0.43 -2.34
C TYR A 30 -9.82 -0.12 -3.77
N GLU A 31 -10.84 0.24 -4.56
CA GLU A 31 -11.01 -0.17 -5.95
C GLU A 31 -9.82 0.26 -6.81
N ALA A 32 -9.29 1.48 -6.61
CA ALA A 32 -8.11 1.95 -7.30
C ALA A 32 -6.85 1.15 -6.93
N VAL A 33 -6.75 0.67 -5.68
CA VAL A 33 -5.66 -0.22 -5.26
C VAL A 33 -5.81 -1.59 -5.93
N ALA A 34 -7.02 -2.15 -5.96
CA ALA A 34 -7.28 -3.42 -6.62
C ALA A 34 -6.98 -3.38 -8.12
N GLU A 35 -7.48 -2.35 -8.83
CA GLU A 35 -7.21 -2.09 -10.26
C GLU A 35 -5.69 -1.98 -10.52
N HIS A 36 -4.97 -1.26 -9.66
CA HIS A 36 -3.53 -1.08 -9.78
C HIS A 36 -2.73 -2.39 -9.71
N PHE A 37 -3.19 -3.35 -8.90
CA PHE A 37 -2.55 -4.64 -8.73
C PHE A 37 -3.09 -5.75 -9.62
N GLU A 38 -4.12 -5.49 -10.43
CA GLU A 38 -4.76 -6.50 -11.28
C GLU A 38 -3.76 -7.16 -12.24
N TYR A 39 -2.88 -6.37 -12.87
CA TYR A 39 -1.79 -6.89 -13.71
C TYR A 39 -0.83 -7.84 -12.96
N HIS A 40 -0.66 -7.63 -11.65
CA HIS A 40 0.26 -8.43 -10.84
C HIS A 40 -0.35 -9.77 -10.41
N LEU A 41 -1.67 -9.97 -10.54
CA LEU A 41 -2.32 -11.26 -10.25
C LEU A 41 -1.78 -12.38 -11.16
N GLY A 42 -1.34 -12.05 -12.38
CA GLY A 42 -0.68 -13.00 -13.27
C GLY A 42 0.75 -13.35 -12.88
N LEU A 43 1.37 -12.59 -11.96
CA LEU A 43 2.77 -12.75 -11.54
C LEU A 43 2.90 -13.46 -10.19
N GLY A 44 1.80 -13.72 -9.50
CA GLY A 44 1.76 -14.40 -8.21
C GLY A 44 0.69 -13.85 -7.28
N ARG A 45 0.70 -14.34 -6.04
CA ARG A 45 -0.26 -13.90 -5.02
C ARG A 45 0.02 -12.44 -4.64
N VAL A 46 -1.02 -11.61 -4.75
CA VAL A 46 -1.04 -10.25 -4.19
C VAL A 46 -1.85 -10.27 -2.90
N GLU A 47 -1.29 -9.71 -1.84
CA GLU A 47 -1.97 -9.50 -0.55
C GLU A 47 -2.03 -8.00 -0.28
N VAL A 48 -3.24 -7.48 -0.07
CA VAL A 48 -3.47 -6.08 0.28
C VAL A 48 -3.97 -6.03 1.72
N LEU A 49 -3.26 -5.28 2.56
CA LEU A 49 -3.64 -5.04 3.95
C LEU A 49 -3.89 -3.54 4.14
N PRO A 50 -5.14 -3.11 4.37
CA PRO A 50 -5.42 -1.74 4.78
C PRO A 50 -4.74 -1.43 6.12
N VAL A 51 -4.01 -0.32 6.17
CA VAL A 51 -3.32 0.14 7.38
C VAL A 51 -3.80 1.55 7.73
N MET A 52 -3.84 1.87 9.02
CA MET A 52 -4.18 3.21 9.50
C MET A 52 -2.92 3.98 9.88
N ASP A 53 -2.89 5.28 9.58
CA ASP A 53 -1.87 6.18 10.13
C ASP A 53 -2.13 6.38 11.64
N MET A 54 -1.34 5.67 12.44
CA MET A 54 -1.43 5.74 13.90
C MET A 54 -0.92 7.07 14.46
N VAL A 55 -0.05 7.78 13.74
CA VAL A 55 0.43 9.11 14.15
C VAL A 55 -0.69 10.14 13.98
N GLN A 56 -1.37 10.12 12.83
CA GLN A 56 -2.52 10.99 12.60
C GLN A 56 -3.65 10.66 13.57
N ARG A 57 -3.98 9.37 13.74
CA ARG A 57 -4.96 8.91 14.73
C ARG A 57 -4.66 9.41 16.14
N ARG A 58 -3.38 9.42 16.57
CA ARG A 58 -2.97 9.97 17.86
C ARG A 58 -3.24 11.47 17.96
N LYS A 59 -2.99 12.24 16.90
CA LYS A 59 -3.27 13.69 16.87
C LYS A 59 -4.77 13.96 16.95
N ASP A 60 -5.58 13.19 16.22
CA ASP A 60 -7.03 13.35 16.18
C ASP A 60 -7.69 13.06 17.54
N LEU A 61 -7.13 12.14 18.32
CA LEU A 61 -7.61 11.80 19.67
C LEU A 61 -7.26 12.87 20.73
N GLY A 62 -6.58 13.96 20.34
CA GLY A 62 -6.00 14.93 21.27
C GLY A 62 -4.72 14.36 21.90
N SER A 63 -3.70 15.20 22.08
CA SER A 63 -2.43 14.80 22.70
C SER A 63 -2.64 14.29 24.12
N GLY A 64 -2.96 13.00 24.26
CA GLY A 64 -3.04 12.29 25.53
C GLY A 64 -1.67 11.83 26.00
N ILE A 65 -0.79 12.80 26.24
CA ILE A 65 0.11 12.89 27.40
C ILE A 65 0.28 14.37 27.75
#